data_AF-A0A5M7BHF9-F1
#
_entry.id   AF-A0A5M7BHF9-F1
#
_cell.length_a   1.000
_cell.length_b   1.000
_cell.length_c   1.000
_cell.angle_alpha   90.00
_cell.angle_beta   90.00
_cell.angle_gamma   90.00
#
_symmetry.space_group_name_H-M   'P 1'
#
loop_
_entity.id
_entity.type
_entity.pdbx_description
1 polymer ?
#
loop_
_entity_poly.entity_id
_entity_poly.type
_entity_poly.pdbx_seq_one_letter_code
_entity_poly.pdbx_strand_id
1 'polypeptide(L)'
;MKTINKYIVISILSLFFVSSLVSCDETEDADAGGTKTEAMAGDWYVQTFVGDNLVLDYQLMSTYNTAANNQSEIWVDDHHHIWDFKVKTPVNVSALTFSGSDLESSVDDYDVNVTITNGTITKGDTETSGGNMSDGISFDAEFSDDAGTTYTIKGYKRTGFAEDEH
;
A
#
# COMPACT_ATOMS: atom_id res chain seq x y z
N MET A 1 -17.87 -8.99 -72.06
CA MET A 1 -17.30 -8.13 -71.00
C MET A 1 -18.33 -7.99 -69.85
N LYS A 2 -18.57 -9.03 -69.04
CA LYS A 2 -19.52 -8.98 -67.89
C LYS A 2 -18.99 -9.65 -66.62
N THR A 3 -17.90 -10.42 -66.71
CA THR A 3 -17.34 -11.21 -65.61
C THR A 3 -16.37 -10.42 -64.72
N ILE A 4 -15.63 -9.45 -65.27
CA ILE A 4 -14.65 -8.63 -64.51
C ILE A 4 -15.34 -7.80 -63.42
N ASN A 5 -16.58 -7.33 -63.65
CA ASN A 5 -17.34 -6.55 -62.68
C ASN A 5 -17.81 -7.40 -61.48
N LYS A 6 -18.10 -8.69 -61.68
CA LYS A 6 -18.55 -9.60 -60.61
C LYS A 6 -17.42 -9.93 -59.64
N TYR A 7 -16.21 -10.19 -60.13
CA TYR A 7 -15.07 -10.53 -59.26
C TYR A 7 -14.57 -9.31 -58.49
N ILE A 8 -14.56 -8.11 -59.10
CA ILE A 8 -14.22 -6.86 -58.39
C ILE A 8 -15.24 -6.56 -57.29
N VAL A 9 -16.54 -6.72 -57.56
CA VAL A 9 -17.59 -6.53 -56.54
C VAL A 9 -17.46 -7.55 -55.40
N ILE A 10 -17.14 -8.82 -55.70
CA ILE A 10 -16.90 -9.84 -54.68
C ILE A 10 -15.64 -9.54 -53.86
N SER A 11 -14.56 -9.08 -54.48
CA SER A 11 -13.33 -8.67 -53.79
C SER A 11 -13.55 -7.46 -52.88
N ILE A 12 -14.34 -6.47 -53.30
CA ILE A 12 -14.69 -5.30 -52.47
C ILE A 12 -15.58 -5.72 -51.30
N LEU A 13 -16.57 -6.59 -51.54
CA LEU A 13 -17.49 -7.06 -50.50
C LEU A 13 -16.78 -7.94 -49.46
N SER A 14 -15.82 -8.76 -49.88
CA SER A 14 -14.98 -9.55 -48.97
C SER A 14 -14.03 -8.69 -48.15
N LEU A 15 -13.44 -7.64 -48.73
CA LEU A 15 -12.61 -6.69 -47.99
C LEU A 15 -13.42 -5.92 -46.93
N PHE A 16 -14.66 -5.54 -47.26
CA PHE A 16 -15.58 -4.87 -46.32
C PHE A 16 -16.03 -5.79 -45.17
N PHE A 17 -16.19 -7.09 -45.44
CA PHE A 17 -16.56 -8.08 -44.42
C PHE A 17 -15.43 -8.38 -43.44
N VAL A 18 -14.17 -8.34 -43.88
CA VAL A 18 -13.01 -8.52 -43.00
C VAL A 18 -12.80 -7.32 -42.08
N SER A 19 -13.09 -6.09 -42.53
CA SER A 19 -13.03 -4.90 -41.67
C SER A 19 -14.13 -4.84 -40.61
N SER A 20 -15.28 -5.49 -40.82
CA SER A 20 -16.35 -5.55 -39.81
C SER A 20 -16.09 -6.55 -38.67
N LEU A 21 -15.03 -7.36 -38.76
CA LEU A 21 -14.65 -8.34 -37.73
C LEU A 21 -13.53 -7.83 -36.81
N VAL A 22 -13.02 -6.62 -37.03
CA VAL A 22 -12.02 -5.98 -36.15
C VAL A 22 -12.77 -5.04 -35.20
N SER A 23 -13.53 -5.62 -34.27
CA SER A 23 -13.97 -4.91 -33.06
C SER A 23 -12.95 -5.24 -31.98
N CYS A 24 -11.85 -4.47 -31.91
CA CYS A 24 -11.22 -4.29 -30.61
C CYS A 24 -12.25 -3.51 -29.81
N ASP A 25 -12.89 -4.16 -28.84
CA ASP A 25 -13.47 -3.41 -27.74
C ASP A 25 -12.29 -2.61 -27.16
N GLU A 26 -12.29 -1.30 -27.34
CA GLU A 26 -11.51 -0.46 -26.44
C GLU A 26 -12.22 -0.62 -25.11
N THR A 27 -11.77 -1.63 -24.34
CA THR A 27 -12.09 -1.69 -22.93
C THR A 27 -11.50 -0.41 -22.39
N GLU A 28 -12.35 0.61 -22.18
CA GLU A 28 -11.95 1.78 -21.42
C GLU A 28 -11.18 1.28 -20.20
N ASP A 29 -10.02 1.89 -19.91
CA ASP A 29 -9.25 1.59 -18.71
C ASP A 29 -10.16 1.85 -17.51
N ALA A 30 -10.88 0.81 -17.10
CA ALA A 30 -11.91 0.91 -16.10
C ALA A 30 -11.23 1.27 -14.79
N ASP A 31 -11.58 2.43 -14.24
CA ASP A 31 -11.12 2.83 -12.92
C ASP A 31 -11.64 1.79 -11.91
N ALA A 32 -10.72 0.99 -11.37
CA ALA A 32 -11.03 -0.01 -10.35
C ALA A 32 -11.52 0.63 -9.05
N GLY A 33 -11.35 1.95 -8.90
CA GLY A 33 -11.61 2.69 -7.68
C GLY A 33 -10.62 2.33 -6.59
N GLY A 34 -10.94 2.77 -5.36
CA GLY A 34 -10.04 2.63 -4.24
C GLY A 34 -10.60 3.18 -2.94
N THR A 35 -9.86 2.96 -1.86
CA THR A 35 -10.14 3.64 -0.60
C THR A 35 -9.47 5.01 -0.62
N LYS A 36 -9.99 5.97 0.16
CA LYS A 36 -9.48 7.34 0.14
C LYS A 36 -8.04 7.48 0.65
N THR A 37 -7.51 6.45 1.28
CA THR A 37 -6.14 6.38 1.80
C THR A 37 -5.35 5.22 1.17
N GLU A 38 -5.78 4.70 0.01
CA GLU A 38 -5.15 3.54 -0.64
C GLU A 38 -3.64 3.70 -0.86
N ALA A 39 -3.19 4.92 -1.16
CA ALA A 39 -1.77 5.23 -1.36
C ALA A 39 -0.93 5.04 -0.10
N MET A 40 -1.56 5.03 1.08
CA MET A 40 -0.92 4.82 2.37
C MET A 40 -1.27 3.46 2.99
N ALA A 41 -2.02 2.62 2.28
CA ALA A 41 -2.43 1.29 2.74
C ALA A 41 -1.49 0.20 2.21
N GLY A 42 -1.29 -0.84 3.01
CA GLY A 42 -0.49 -2.00 2.66
C GLY A 42 -0.13 -2.87 3.85
N ASP A 43 0.46 -4.01 3.51
CA ASP A 43 1.21 -4.85 4.44
C ASP A 43 2.70 -4.51 4.33
N TRP A 44 3.39 -4.48 5.45
CA TRP A 44 4.76 -4.00 5.57
C TRP A 44 5.58 -4.97 6.39
N TYR A 45 6.77 -5.29 5.90
CA TYR A 45 7.80 -5.93 6.72
C TYR A 45 8.69 -4.85 7.30
N VAL A 46 8.66 -4.71 8.63
CA VAL A 46 9.35 -3.64 9.36
C VAL A 46 10.28 -4.16 10.43
N GLN A 47 11.39 -3.46 10.62
CA GLN A 47 12.34 -3.67 11.70
C GLN A 47 12.19 -2.55 12.73
N THR A 48 12.45 -2.87 13.99
CA THR A 48 12.39 -1.91 15.10
C THR A 48 13.78 -1.63 15.65
N PHE A 49 14.08 -0.35 15.83
CA PHE A 49 15.36 0.14 16.32
C PHE A 49 15.17 1.03 17.55
N VAL A 50 16.17 1.01 18.45
CA VAL A 50 16.33 2.01 19.51
C VAL A 50 17.68 2.69 19.30
N GLY A 51 17.64 3.93 18.83
CA GLY A 51 18.80 4.58 18.22
C GLY A 51 19.27 3.80 16.98
N ASP A 52 20.56 3.47 16.91
CA ASP A 52 21.12 2.68 15.80
C ASP A 52 21.07 1.16 16.04
N ASN A 53 20.56 0.72 17.20
CA ASN A 53 20.54 -0.70 17.55
C ASN A 53 19.25 -1.35 17.04
N LEU A 54 19.38 -2.39 16.22
CA LEU A 54 18.27 -3.27 15.87
C LEU A 54 17.83 -4.05 17.12
N VAL A 55 16.57 -3.88 17.53
CA VAL A 55 16.00 -4.56 18.71
C VAL A 55 14.99 -5.63 18.32
N LEU A 56 14.38 -5.52 17.14
CA LEU A 56 13.46 -6.52 16.60
C LEU A 56 13.62 -6.59 15.08
N ASP A 57 13.87 -7.80 14.58
CA ASP A 57 13.96 -8.07 13.15
C ASP A 57 12.57 -8.04 12.50
N TYR A 58 12.51 -8.22 11.17
CA TYR A 58 11.31 -8.06 10.37
C TYR A 58 10.05 -8.67 11.00
N GLN A 59 9.07 -7.81 11.28
CA GLN A 59 7.71 -8.16 11.68
C GLN A 59 6.72 -7.67 10.63
N LEU A 60 5.63 -8.41 10.48
CA LEU A 60 4.53 -8.02 9.59
C LEU A 60 3.60 -7.05 10.31
N MET A 61 3.37 -5.88 9.73
CA MET A 61 2.36 -4.92 10.17
C MET A 61 1.51 -4.45 8.99
N SER A 62 0.37 -3.83 9.24
CA SER A 62 -0.46 -3.25 8.18
C SER A 62 -0.89 -1.81 8.48
N THR A 63 -1.06 -1.05 7.40
CA THR A 63 -1.79 0.22 7.42
C THR A 63 -2.98 0.13 6.49
N TYR A 64 -4.14 0.67 6.89
CA TYR A 64 -5.36 0.59 6.09
C TYR A 64 -6.38 1.67 6.47
N ASN A 65 -7.34 1.93 5.57
CA ASN A 65 -8.38 2.93 5.81
C ASN A 65 -9.25 2.58 7.02
N THR A 66 -9.76 3.59 7.71
CA THR A 66 -10.83 3.38 8.69
C THR A 66 -12.15 3.07 7.97
N ALA A 67 -13.13 2.52 8.71
CA ALA A 67 -14.47 2.24 8.16
C ALA A 67 -15.19 3.50 7.64
N ALA A 68 -14.80 4.69 8.13
CA ALA A 68 -15.33 5.96 7.64
C ALA A 68 -14.84 6.31 6.22
N ASN A 69 -13.76 5.67 5.75
CA ASN A 69 -13.15 5.87 4.43
C ASN A 69 -13.01 7.36 4.09
N ASN A 70 -12.35 8.10 4.98
CA ASN A 70 -12.03 9.51 4.84
C ASN A 70 -10.52 9.67 4.54
N GLN A 71 -10.05 10.91 4.33
CA GLN A 71 -8.63 11.21 4.09
C GLN A 71 -7.92 11.74 5.35
N SER A 72 -8.55 11.64 6.52
CA SER A 72 -8.02 12.25 7.75
C SER A 72 -7.30 11.27 8.65
N GLU A 73 -7.55 9.97 8.53
CA GLU A 73 -7.00 8.95 9.42
C GLU A 73 -6.85 7.58 8.73
N ILE A 74 -5.90 6.80 9.22
CA ILE A 74 -5.71 5.37 8.89
C ILE A 74 -5.58 4.57 10.19
N TRP A 75 -5.75 3.26 10.10
CA TRP A 75 -5.25 2.33 11.10
C TRP A 75 -3.76 2.04 10.87
N VAL A 76 -3.03 1.94 11.97
CA VAL A 76 -1.68 1.36 12.07
C VAL A 76 -1.81 0.17 13.01
N ASP A 77 -1.57 -1.03 12.49
CA ASP A 77 -1.86 -2.29 13.18
C ASP A 77 -0.63 -3.19 13.11
N ASP A 78 -0.03 -3.48 14.26
CA ASP A 78 1.16 -4.34 14.32
C ASP A 78 0.84 -5.84 14.38
N HIS A 79 -0.45 -6.20 14.39
CA HIS A 79 -0.94 -7.57 14.51
C HIS A 79 -0.37 -8.35 15.69
N HIS A 80 -0.04 -7.68 16.79
CA HIS A 80 0.57 -8.31 17.97
C HIS A 80 1.99 -8.84 17.75
N HIS A 81 2.73 -8.24 16.81
CA HIS A 81 4.09 -8.67 16.48
C HIS A 81 5.19 -7.78 17.05
N ILE A 82 4.90 -6.53 17.45
CA ILE A 82 5.92 -5.57 17.88
C ILE A 82 5.70 -5.15 19.34
N TRP A 83 4.55 -4.56 19.64
CA TRP A 83 4.19 -4.04 20.96
C TRP A 83 2.75 -4.35 21.35
N ASP A 84 2.02 -5.12 20.54
CA ASP A 84 0.59 -5.37 20.66
C ASP A 84 -0.23 -4.07 20.57
N PHE A 85 -0.08 -3.33 19.48
CA PHE A 85 -0.75 -2.05 19.29
C PHE A 85 -1.52 -1.93 17.98
N LYS A 86 -2.68 -1.26 18.09
CA LYS A 86 -3.52 -0.93 16.95
C LYS A 86 -4.14 0.44 17.15
N VAL A 87 -3.70 1.45 16.41
CA VAL A 87 -4.12 2.84 16.63
C VAL A 87 -4.66 3.49 15.37
N LYS A 88 -5.65 4.38 15.53
CA LYS A 88 -6.03 5.32 14.47
C LYS A 88 -5.09 6.50 14.51
N THR A 89 -4.43 6.78 13.38
CA THR A 89 -3.46 7.86 13.28
C THR A 89 -3.90 8.89 12.25
N PRO A 90 -3.87 10.19 12.57
CA PRO A 90 -4.08 11.25 11.61
C PRO A 90 -3.09 11.19 10.44
N VAL A 91 -3.56 11.52 9.24
CA VAL A 91 -2.73 11.46 8.01
C VAL A 91 -2.83 12.71 7.16
N ASN A 92 -1.79 12.92 6.36
CA ASN A 92 -1.81 13.78 5.19
C ASN A 92 -1.53 12.91 3.94
N VAL A 93 -2.59 12.52 3.24
CA VAL A 93 -2.52 11.63 2.08
C VAL A 93 -1.67 12.22 0.95
N SER A 94 -1.75 13.54 0.72
CA SER A 94 -0.98 14.18 -0.35
C SER A 94 0.53 14.23 -0.04
N ALA A 95 0.90 14.33 1.23
CA ALA A 95 2.29 14.32 1.67
C ALA A 95 2.82 12.92 1.99
N LEU A 96 1.94 11.90 2.02
CA LEU A 96 2.23 10.55 2.48
C LEU A 96 2.82 10.51 3.90
N THR A 97 2.35 11.41 4.78
CA THR A 97 2.81 11.49 6.17
C THR A 97 1.71 11.19 7.16
N PHE A 98 2.09 10.73 8.34
CA PHE A 98 1.17 10.41 9.43
C PHE A 98 1.83 10.65 10.78
N SER A 99 1.06 11.15 11.74
CA SER A 99 1.52 11.39 13.10
C SER A 99 0.34 11.64 14.03
N GLY A 100 0.53 11.37 15.32
CA GLY A 100 -0.47 11.59 16.35
C GLY A 100 0.14 11.34 17.73
N SER A 101 -0.44 11.97 18.74
CA SER A 101 -0.01 11.82 20.13
C SER A 101 -1.18 11.29 20.95
N ASP A 102 -0.86 10.51 21.99
CA ASP A 102 -1.86 9.98 22.92
C ASP A 102 -2.96 9.16 22.22
N LEU A 103 -2.54 8.33 21.25
CA LEU A 103 -3.45 7.50 20.47
C LEU A 103 -3.78 6.23 21.25
N GLU A 104 -5.02 6.08 21.69
CA GLU A 104 -5.51 4.90 22.40
C GLU A 104 -5.47 3.65 21.49
N SER A 105 -4.77 2.60 21.94
CA SER A 105 -4.74 1.31 21.27
C SER A 105 -6.11 0.64 21.33
N SER A 106 -6.51 0.02 20.21
CA SER A 106 -7.75 -0.75 20.06
C SER A 106 -7.51 -2.26 20.22
N VAL A 107 -6.49 -2.64 20.98
CA VAL A 107 -6.21 -4.04 21.35
C VAL A 107 -6.97 -4.39 22.62
N ASP A 108 -7.70 -5.50 22.60
CA ASP A 108 -8.45 -5.97 23.76
C ASP A 108 -7.51 -6.38 24.90
N ASP A 109 -7.91 -6.08 26.14
CA ASP A 109 -7.21 -6.45 27.38
C ASP A 109 -5.77 -5.90 27.53
N TYR A 110 -5.38 -4.92 26.72
CA TYR A 110 -4.08 -4.25 26.82
C TYR A 110 -4.19 -2.75 26.55
N ASP A 111 -4.24 -1.98 27.64
CA ASP A 111 -4.39 -0.53 27.62
C ASP A 111 -3.01 0.14 27.44
N VAL A 112 -2.71 0.58 26.21
CA VAL A 112 -1.51 1.36 25.89
C VAL A 112 -1.87 2.53 24.98
N ASN A 113 -1.29 3.70 25.25
CA ASN A 113 -1.37 4.86 24.37
C ASN A 113 -0.07 4.99 23.58
N VAL A 114 -0.19 5.26 22.27
CA VAL A 114 0.94 5.36 21.36
C VAL A 114 1.08 6.79 20.86
N THR A 115 2.30 7.30 20.87
CA THR A 115 2.66 8.54 20.17
C THR A 115 3.46 8.18 18.93
N ILE A 116 2.94 8.54 17.75
CA ILE A 116 3.59 8.34 16.46
C ILE A 116 4.08 9.70 15.94
N THR A 117 5.37 9.77 15.62
CA THR A 117 5.99 10.95 15.00
C THR A 117 6.80 10.55 13.77
N ASN A 118 7.13 11.53 12.92
CA ASN A 118 7.95 11.33 11.72
C ASN A 118 7.44 10.23 10.75
N GLY A 119 6.14 9.91 10.80
CA GLY A 119 5.56 8.89 9.96
C GLY A 119 5.55 9.32 8.50
N THR A 120 6.16 8.50 7.64
CA THR A 120 6.31 8.74 6.22
C THR A 120 6.17 7.44 5.44
N ILE A 121 5.58 7.53 4.25
CA ILE A 121 5.58 6.48 3.24
C ILE A 121 6.29 7.04 2.01
N THR A 122 7.25 6.28 1.51
CA THR A 122 8.00 6.62 0.30
C THR A 122 7.66 5.66 -0.83
N LYS A 123 7.73 6.12 -2.08
CA LYS A 123 7.24 5.37 -3.25
C LYS A 123 8.38 4.82 -4.08
N GLY A 124 8.44 3.49 -4.19
CA GLY A 124 9.38 2.77 -5.06
C GLY A 124 10.85 3.09 -4.85
N ASP A 125 11.27 3.43 -3.63
CA ASP A 125 12.63 3.89 -3.30
C ASP A 125 13.31 3.09 -2.19
N THR A 126 12.66 2.02 -1.69
CA THR A 126 13.20 1.17 -0.62
C THR A 126 13.54 -0.20 -1.18
N GLU A 127 14.80 -0.61 -1.03
CA GLU A 127 15.29 -1.91 -1.47
C GLU A 127 14.78 -3.03 -0.52
N THR A 128 14.18 -4.08 -1.08
CA THR A 128 13.70 -5.26 -0.35
C THR A 128 14.83 -6.26 -0.11
N SER A 129 14.60 -7.29 0.72
CA SER A 129 15.61 -8.32 0.99
C SER A 129 16.06 -9.08 -0.27
N GLY A 130 15.17 -9.25 -1.26
CA GLY A 130 15.45 -9.82 -2.57
C GLY A 130 16.10 -8.86 -3.57
N GLY A 131 16.34 -7.59 -3.20
CA GLY A 131 17.01 -6.58 -4.03
C GLY A 131 16.09 -5.85 -5.02
N ASN A 132 14.77 -5.94 -4.86
CA ASN A 132 13.80 -5.18 -5.67
C ASN A 132 13.53 -3.82 -5.01
N MET A 133 13.09 -2.82 -5.79
CA MET A 133 12.60 -1.56 -5.22
C MET A 133 11.10 -1.65 -4.93
N SER A 134 10.70 -1.27 -3.72
CA SER A 134 9.32 -1.24 -3.23
C SER A 134 9.02 0.09 -2.53
N ASP A 135 7.76 0.26 -2.11
CA ASP A 135 7.37 1.37 -1.23
C ASP A 135 8.00 1.19 0.15
N GLY A 136 8.44 2.29 0.77
CA GLY A 136 8.97 2.31 2.13
C GLY A 136 7.96 2.82 3.15
N ILE A 137 8.14 2.43 4.41
CA ILE A 137 7.46 3.01 5.57
C ILE A 137 8.47 3.27 6.68
N SER A 138 8.38 4.41 7.36
CA SER A 138 9.18 4.72 8.54
C SER A 138 8.39 5.61 9.49
N PHE A 139 8.48 5.36 10.78
CA PHE A 139 7.92 6.22 11.82
C PHE A 139 8.63 5.98 13.15
N ASP A 140 8.52 6.96 14.04
CA ASP A 140 8.96 6.83 15.43
C ASP A 140 7.73 6.61 16.32
N ALA A 141 7.80 5.63 17.21
CA ALA A 141 6.78 5.32 18.19
C ALA A 141 7.32 5.48 19.61
N GLU A 142 6.49 6.01 20.50
CA GLU A 142 6.67 5.95 21.95
C GLU A 142 5.40 5.34 22.55
N PHE A 143 5.58 4.40 23.47
CA PHE A 143 4.50 3.67 24.13
C PHE A 143 4.36 4.15 25.57
N SER A 144 3.14 4.37 26.04
CA SER A 144 2.88 4.99 27.35
C SER A 144 3.41 4.19 28.54
N ASP A 145 3.56 2.87 28.39
CA ASP A 145 4.08 1.95 29.40
C ASP A 145 5.63 1.83 29.38
N ASP A 146 6.29 2.39 28.37
CA ASP A 146 7.73 2.60 28.28
C ASP A 146 8.06 4.05 27.85
N ALA A 147 7.50 5.00 28.58
CA ALA A 147 7.62 6.42 28.28
C ALA A 147 9.09 6.89 28.30
N GLY A 148 9.45 7.71 27.31
CA GLY A 148 10.81 8.24 27.11
C GLY A 148 11.73 7.39 26.24
N THR A 149 11.30 6.20 25.80
CA THR A 149 12.01 5.42 24.77
C THR A 149 11.39 5.66 23.40
N THR A 150 12.20 6.06 22.43
CA THR A 150 11.77 6.20 21.04
C THR A 150 12.17 4.98 20.23
N TYR A 151 11.17 4.34 19.62
CA TYR A 151 11.31 3.20 18.74
C TYR A 151 11.16 3.63 17.29
N THR A 152 12.23 3.55 16.50
CA THR A 152 12.13 3.79 15.06
C THR A 152 11.72 2.49 14.38
N ILE A 153 10.52 2.46 13.80
CA ILE A 153 9.96 1.33 13.08
C ILE A 153 9.99 1.66 11.59
N LYS A 154 10.73 0.88 10.81
CA LYS A 154 10.92 1.15 9.38
C LYS A 154 11.10 -0.13 8.56
N GLY A 155 10.70 -0.07 7.30
CA GLY A 155 10.85 -1.20 6.39
C GLY A 155 10.20 -0.94 5.04
N TYR A 156 9.75 -2.02 4.40
CA TYR A 156 9.25 -1.98 3.02
C TYR A 156 7.91 -2.69 2.87
N LYS A 157 7.17 -2.31 1.83
CA LYS A 157 5.88 -2.92 1.47
C LYS A 157 6.08 -4.35 1.00
N ARG A 158 5.33 -5.28 1.60
CA ARG A 158 5.33 -6.70 1.26
C ARG A 158 5.05 -6.91 -0.23
N THR A 159 5.94 -7.64 -0.90
CA THR A 159 5.88 -7.87 -2.35
C THR A 159 5.12 -9.14 -2.70
N GLY A 160 5.05 -10.11 -1.78
CA GLY A 160 4.52 -11.45 -2.02
C GLY A 160 5.50 -12.38 -2.75
N PHE A 161 6.74 -11.93 -3.03
CA PHE A 161 7.80 -12.79 -3.53
C PHE A 161 8.45 -13.56 -2.38
N ALA A 162 8.72 -14.85 -2.59
CA ALA A 162 9.22 -15.73 -1.53
C ALA A 162 10.56 -15.28 -0.94
N GLU A 163 11.38 -14.57 -1.73
CA GLU A 163 12.68 -14.04 -1.30
C GLU A 163 12.56 -12.80 -0.38
N ASP A 164 11.39 -12.18 -0.32
CA ASP A 164 11.11 -10.97 0.47
C ASP A 164 10.25 -11.24 1.71
N GLU A 165 9.82 -12.48 1.92
CA GLU A 165 8.98 -12.90 3.06
C GLU A 165 9.84 -13.18 4.30
N HIS A 166 9.31 -12.78 5.46
CA HIS A 166 9.90 -12.96 6.79
C HIS A 166 8.92 -13.62 7.75
#